data_AF-A0A8B6DXB2-F1
#
_entry.id   AF-A0A8B6DXB2-F1
#
_cell.length_a   1.000
_cell.length_b   1.000
_cell.length_c   1.000
_cell.angle_alpha   90.00
_cell.angle_beta   90.00
_cell.angle_gamma   90.00
#
_symmetry.space_group_name_H-M   'P 1'
#
loop_
_entity.id
_entity.type
_entity.pdbx_description
1 polymer ?
#
loop_
_entity_poly.entity_id
_entity_poly.type
_entity_poly.pdbx_seq_one_letter_code
_entity_poly.pdbx_strand_id
1 'polypeptide(L)'
;MDLSKWFSFEITPHGEILNVYHPKEDGEVLATKKGFAALLASKLHGKQQILGNKRGNQWVYHTKEIGNEGPHNATYTVVDTATGIEFRKVRLGHPFVNSKSTFQKTLHFHHELGTIHKILIEEHFKGPTTQSNFDPNYNMRKVKAVNEFSSTAYPEMSAISNGKLEFLTRHRATDLLDKPITELVNGTIHVQQFKRKKPKVPVMQLWQDLKSNVTCIREEPEEGSPIASYCFLKSLEIMKLLPDEEIVKVADFYFIQLKPLLMRNKEATEIMVDVFGALGTELTQHLLAEKILRANRANPTLIVRLMTHIVGMDEPPVENITIAMEDICFKPEKFPSYMYEGDLHNRVLLALGSVAHKLSKAGQTDKATEIINRVHNMIGLH
;
A
#
# COMPACT_ATOMS: atom_id res chain seq x y z
N MET A 1 -5.25 -11.45 -20.10
CA MET A 1 -6.01 -11.81 -18.89
C MET A 1 -6.87 -13.00 -19.25
N ASP A 2 -6.67 -14.15 -18.63
CA ASP A 2 -7.46 -15.36 -18.91
C ASP A 2 -8.62 -15.44 -17.90
N LEU A 3 -9.85 -15.32 -18.38
CA LEU A 3 -11.07 -15.37 -17.57
C LEU A 3 -11.78 -16.74 -17.63
N SER A 4 -11.21 -17.71 -18.36
CA SER A 4 -11.87 -18.99 -18.69
C SER A 4 -12.11 -19.92 -17.51
N LYS A 5 -11.33 -19.77 -16.42
CA LYS A 5 -11.46 -20.64 -15.26
C LYS A 5 -12.82 -20.47 -14.57
N TRP A 6 -13.29 -21.55 -13.98
CA TRP A 6 -14.56 -21.62 -13.25
C TRP A 6 -14.70 -20.49 -12.21
N PHE A 7 -15.88 -19.88 -12.16
CA PHE A 7 -16.26 -18.91 -11.14
C PHE A 7 -17.76 -19.03 -10.91
N SER A 8 -18.16 -19.27 -9.66
CA SER A 8 -19.56 -19.45 -9.29
C SER A 8 -19.84 -18.74 -7.97
N PHE A 9 -21.10 -18.39 -7.73
CA PHE A 9 -21.51 -17.70 -6.51
C PHE A 9 -22.94 -18.06 -6.15
N GLU A 10 -23.26 -17.96 -4.86
CA GLU A 10 -24.60 -18.18 -4.33
C GLU A 10 -25.34 -16.86 -4.24
N ILE A 11 -26.49 -16.76 -4.90
CA ILE A 11 -27.37 -15.59 -4.86
C ILE A 11 -28.64 -15.91 -4.06
N THR A 12 -29.00 -15.06 -3.11
CA THR A 12 -30.25 -15.21 -2.34
C THR A 12 -31.47 -14.85 -3.19
N PRO A 13 -32.69 -15.23 -2.76
CA PRO A 13 -33.92 -14.75 -3.39
C PRO A 13 -34.06 -13.22 -3.43
N HIS A 14 -33.31 -12.51 -2.58
CA HIS A 14 -33.25 -11.06 -2.53
C HIS A 14 -32.09 -10.47 -3.34
N GLY A 15 -31.31 -11.27 -4.05
CA GLY A 15 -30.21 -10.80 -4.91
C GLY A 15 -28.86 -10.63 -4.21
N GLU A 16 -28.73 -11.05 -2.94
CA GLU A 16 -27.46 -10.94 -2.20
C GLU A 16 -26.51 -12.05 -2.61
N ILE A 17 -25.23 -11.71 -2.81
CA ILE A 17 -24.20 -12.71 -3.03
C ILE A 17 -23.50 -13.01 -1.71
N LEU A 18 -23.70 -14.23 -1.20
CA LEU A 18 -23.16 -14.65 0.11
C LEU A 18 -21.74 -15.21 -0.02
N ASN A 19 -21.57 -16.16 -0.94
CA ASN A 19 -20.33 -16.90 -1.14
C ASN A 19 -19.91 -16.86 -2.62
N VAL A 20 -18.61 -16.90 -2.83
CA VAL A 20 -17.97 -16.99 -4.15
C VAL A 20 -17.01 -18.18 -4.13
N TYR A 21 -17.05 -18.99 -5.19
CA TYR A 21 -16.21 -20.17 -5.36
C TYR A 21 -15.40 -20.07 -6.65
N HIS A 22 -14.09 -20.28 -6.53
CA HIS A 22 -13.15 -20.21 -7.65
C HIS A 22 -11.92 -21.10 -7.40
N PRO A 23 -11.24 -21.60 -8.44
CA PRO A 23 -9.95 -22.25 -8.28
C PRO A 23 -8.88 -21.22 -7.92
N LYS A 24 -7.67 -21.67 -7.58
CA LYS A 24 -6.54 -20.76 -7.37
C LYS A 24 -6.26 -19.98 -8.67
N GLU A 25 -6.35 -18.66 -8.57
CA GLU A 25 -6.26 -17.76 -9.71
C GLU A 25 -5.51 -16.47 -9.34
N ASP A 26 -5.09 -15.73 -10.36
CA ASP A 26 -4.48 -14.43 -10.17
C ASP A 26 -5.45 -13.43 -9.51
N GLY A 27 -4.92 -12.60 -8.60
CA GLY A 27 -5.73 -11.64 -7.86
C GLY A 27 -6.44 -10.61 -8.75
N GLU A 28 -5.82 -10.18 -9.85
CA GLU A 28 -6.41 -9.24 -10.80
C GLU A 28 -7.59 -9.86 -11.55
N VAL A 29 -7.40 -11.09 -12.05
CA VAL A 29 -8.44 -11.86 -12.73
C VAL A 29 -9.63 -12.10 -11.80
N LEU A 30 -9.35 -12.51 -10.56
CA LEU A 30 -10.37 -12.75 -9.55
C LEU A 30 -11.12 -11.45 -9.19
N ALA A 31 -10.41 -10.32 -9.06
CA ALA A 31 -11.02 -9.02 -8.81
C ALA A 31 -11.98 -8.62 -9.94
N THR A 32 -11.60 -8.86 -11.20
CA THR A 32 -12.49 -8.62 -12.35
C THR A 32 -13.75 -9.50 -12.27
N LYS A 33 -13.62 -10.81 -12.01
CA LYS A 33 -14.76 -11.73 -11.90
C LYS A 33 -15.71 -11.35 -10.77
N LYS A 34 -15.18 -10.99 -9.60
CA LYS A 34 -15.96 -10.46 -8.47
C LYS A 34 -16.66 -9.14 -8.83
N GLY A 35 -16.00 -8.27 -9.60
CA GLY A 35 -16.60 -7.05 -10.14
C GLY A 35 -17.82 -7.33 -11.03
N PHE A 36 -17.72 -8.32 -11.93
CA PHE A 36 -18.87 -8.76 -12.75
C PHE A 36 -20.00 -9.33 -11.90
N ALA A 37 -19.71 -10.18 -10.92
CA ALA A 37 -20.73 -10.71 -10.01
C ALA A 37 -21.42 -9.60 -9.21
N ALA A 38 -20.70 -8.54 -8.84
CA ALA A 38 -21.24 -7.41 -8.08
C ALA A 38 -22.25 -6.58 -8.90
N LEU A 39 -22.24 -6.68 -10.23
CA LEU A 39 -23.30 -6.13 -11.07
C LEU A 39 -24.66 -6.74 -10.73
N LEU A 40 -24.71 -8.00 -10.29
CA LEU A 40 -25.94 -8.68 -9.89
C LEU A 40 -26.25 -8.51 -8.40
N ALA A 41 -25.23 -8.33 -7.55
CA ALA A 41 -25.40 -8.23 -6.10
C ALA A 41 -26.21 -6.98 -5.66
N SER A 42 -27.33 -7.20 -4.99
CA SER A 42 -28.19 -6.17 -4.39
C SER A 42 -29.09 -6.77 -3.29
N LYS A 43 -29.62 -5.96 -2.39
CA LYS A 43 -30.60 -6.37 -1.36
C LYS A 43 -32.01 -5.97 -1.77
N LEU A 44 -32.59 -6.69 -2.72
CA LEU A 44 -33.89 -6.41 -3.32
C LEU A 44 -35.02 -6.91 -2.42
N HIS A 45 -35.54 -6.00 -1.59
CA HIS A 45 -36.70 -6.29 -0.73
C HIS A 45 -37.98 -5.73 -1.33
N GLY A 46 -39.11 -6.34 -0.97
CA GLY A 46 -40.45 -5.82 -1.22
C GLY A 46 -41.00 -5.03 -0.02
N LYS A 47 -42.04 -4.22 -0.28
CA LYS A 47 -42.72 -3.35 0.71
C LYS A 47 -43.14 -4.06 2.01
N GLN A 48 -43.41 -5.37 1.94
CA GLN A 48 -43.89 -6.18 3.07
C GLN A 48 -42.76 -6.85 3.88
N GLN A 49 -41.52 -6.84 3.38
CA GLN A 49 -40.43 -7.63 3.95
C GLN A 49 -39.58 -6.85 4.95
N ILE A 50 -39.46 -5.54 4.77
CA ILE A 50 -38.67 -4.67 5.64
C ILE A 50 -39.39 -3.34 5.87
N LEU A 51 -39.06 -2.68 6.97
CA LEU A 51 -39.55 -1.34 7.26
C LEU A 51 -38.96 -0.35 6.24
N GLY A 52 -39.82 0.48 5.68
CA GLY A 52 -39.42 1.53 4.75
C GLY A 52 -40.48 2.62 4.65
N ASN A 53 -40.12 3.75 4.07
CA ASN A 53 -40.96 4.93 3.96
C ASN A 53 -41.61 4.98 2.58
N LYS A 54 -42.94 5.06 2.55
CA LYS A 54 -43.69 5.32 1.32
C LYS A 54 -43.69 6.83 1.05
N ARG A 55 -43.23 7.24 -0.14
CA ARG A 55 -43.25 8.62 -0.62
C ARG A 55 -43.96 8.65 -1.98
N GLY A 56 -45.27 8.92 -1.96
CA GLY A 56 -46.11 8.81 -3.16
C GLY A 56 -46.12 7.38 -3.70
N ASN A 57 -45.75 7.22 -4.98
CA ASN A 57 -45.64 5.91 -5.65
C ASN A 57 -44.30 5.20 -5.39
N GLN A 58 -43.40 5.82 -4.64
CA GLN A 58 -42.08 5.27 -4.35
C GLN A 58 -42.05 4.66 -2.95
N TRP A 59 -41.27 3.61 -2.78
CA TRP A 59 -40.97 3.05 -1.48
C TRP A 59 -39.46 3.05 -1.26
N VAL A 60 -39.02 3.58 -0.11
CA VAL A 60 -37.62 3.82 0.19
C VAL A 60 -37.21 3.08 1.44
N TYR A 61 -36.10 2.35 1.40
CA TYR A 61 -35.52 1.68 2.56
C TYR A 61 -34.01 1.84 2.61
N HIS A 62 -33.47 1.68 3.82
CA HIS A 62 -32.04 1.75 4.10
C HIS A 62 -31.55 0.41 4.60
N THR A 63 -30.39 -0.03 4.14
CA THR A 63 -29.82 -1.33 4.52
C THR A 63 -28.29 -1.28 4.55
N LYS A 64 -27.70 -2.23 5.28
CA LYS A 64 -26.25 -2.48 5.28
C LYS A 64 -25.98 -3.70 4.42
N GLU A 65 -25.00 -3.59 3.52
CA GLU A 65 -24.63 -4.68 2.61
C GLU A 65 -23.13 -4.75 2.37
N ILE A 66 -22.67 -5.90 1.88
CA ILE A 66 -21.27 -6.15 1.55
C ILE A 66 -21.17 -6.17 0.02
N GLY A 67 -20.50 -5.17 -0.55
CA GLY A 67 -20.21 -5.10 -1.98
C GLY A 67 -18.82 -5.62 -2.32
N ASN A 68 -18.45 -5.53 -3.59
CA ASN A 68 -17.09 -5.75 -4.07
C ASN A 68 -16.07 -4.84 -3.36
N GLU A 69 -16.43 -3.61 -3.01
CA GLU A 69 -15.57 -2.68 -2.28
C GLU A 69 -15.60 -2.84 -0.75
N GLY A 70 -16.46 -3.71 -0.23
CA GLY A 70 -16.60 -3.98 1.20
C GLY A 70 -17.94 -3.55 1.79
N PRO A 71 -18.04 -3.51 3.13
CA PRO A 71 -19.28 -3.17 3.83
C PRO A 71 -19.64 -1.70 3.64
N HIS A 72 -20.90 -1.42 3.31
CA HIS A 72 -21.41 -0.06 3.14
C HIS A 72 -22.90 0.04 3.48
N ASN A 73 -23.35 1.26 3.71
CA ASN A 73 -24.77 1.58 3.83
C ASN A 73 -25.31 1.94 2.44
N ALA A 74 -26.54 1.50 2.15
CA ALA A 74 -27.21 1.79 0.89
C ALA A 74 -28.65 2.23 1.14
N THR A 75 -29.14 3.08 0.25
CA THR A 75 -30.54 3.48 0.18
C THR A 75 -31.12 2.96 -1.12
N TYR A 76 -32.25 2.26 -1.04
CA TYR A 76 -32.98 1.78 -2.19
C TYR A 76 -34.26 2.57 -2.35
N THR A 77 -34.55 3.00 -3.58
CA THR A 77 -35.85 3.53 -4.01
C THR A 77 -36.47 2.53 -4.95
N VAL A 78 -37.69 2.09 -4.66
CA VAL A 78 -38.43 1.12 -5.46
C VAL A 78 -39.62 1.80 -6.08
N VAL A 79 -39.79 1.60 -7.38
CA VAL A 79 -40.86 2.18 -8.19
C VAL A 79 -41.51 1.09 -9.02
N ASP A 80 -42.83 0.97 -8.91
CA ASP A 80 -43.62 0.10 -9.77
C ASP A 80 -43.71 0.76 -11.16
N THR A 81 -43.42 0.00 -12.22
CA THR A 81 -43.44 0.45 -13.62
C THR A 81 -44.48 -0.34 -14.41
N ALA A 82 -44.78 0.08 -15.64
CA ALA A 82 -45.79 -0.59 -16.47
C ALA A 82 -45.46 -2.07 -16.75
N THR A 83 -44.18 -2.42 -16.85
CA THR A 83 -43.72 -3.77 -17.23
C THR A 83 -43.13 -4.57 -16.07
N GLY A 84 -42.99 -3.95 -14.89
CA GLY A 84 -42.03 -4.44 -13.91
C GLY A 84 -41.81 -3.57 -12.68
N ILE A 85 -40.69 -3.80 -12.01
CA ILE A 85 -40.26 -3.04 -10.84
C ILE A 85 -38.87 -2.46 -11.11
N GLU A 86 -38.69 -1.18 -10.81
CA GLU A 86 -37.39 -0.51 -10.80
C GLU A 86 -36.85 -0.41 -9.38
N PHE A 87 -35.61 -0.86 -9.18
CA PHE A 87 -34.86 -0.70 -7.94
C PHE A 87 -33.69 0.24 -8.19
N ARG A 88 -33.69 1.41 -7.55
CA ARG A 88 -32.57 2.36 -7.59
C ARG A 88 -31.83 2.37 -6.27
N LYS A 89 -30.62 1.81 -6.27
CA LYS A 89 -29.66 1.82 -5.16
C LYS A 89 -28.78 3.07 -5.25
N VAL A 90 -28.63 3.75 -4.13
CA VAL A 90 -27.60 4.78 -3.89
C VAL A 90 -26.72 4.32 -2.73
N ARG A 91 -25.42 4.19 -2.97
CA ARG A 91 -24.45 3.87 -1.90
C ARG A 91 -24.15 5.15 -1.12
N LEU A 92 -24.14 5.04 0.20
CA LEU A 92 -23.83 6.16 1.10
C LEU A 92 -22.36 6.13 1.47
N GLY A 93 -21.62 7.13 0.97
CA GLY A 93 -20.19 7.28 1.21
C GLY A 93 -19.33 6.37 0.31
N HIS A 94 -18.02 6.42 0.57
CA HIS A 94 -17.02 5.62 -0.12
C HIS A 94 -15.94 5.20 0.90
N PRO A 95 -15.33 4.01 0.76
CA PRO A 95 -14.30 3.53 1.71
C PRO A 95 -13.11 4.48 1.87
N PHE A 96 -12.82 5.30 0.86
CA PHE A 96 -11.75 6.29 0.90
C PHE A 96 -12.15 7.54 1.71
N VAL A 97 -11.47 7.78 2.82
CA VAL A 97 -11.71 8.89 3.74
C VAL A 97 -11.62 10.23 3.01
N ASN A 98 -12.54 11.15 3.29
CA ASN A 98 -12.63 12.50 2.70
C ASN A 98 -12.79 12.55 1.18
N SER A 99 -13.09 11.43 0.51
CA SER A 99 -13.45 11.45 -0.91
C SER A 99 -14.87 11.95 -1.12
N LYS A 100 -15.11 12.57 -2.28
CA LYS A 100 -16.45 12.82 -2.80
C LYS A 100 -16.77 11.72 -3.80
N SER A 101 -17.77 10.91 -3.51
CA SER A 101 -18.21 9.85 -4.42
C SER A 101 -19.72 9.83 -4.52
N THR A 102 -20.21 9.62 -5.74
CA THR A 102 -21.59 9.26 -6.01
C THR A 102 -21.59 7.91 -6.69
N PHE A 103 -22.44 7.01 -6.22
CA PHE A 103 -22.66 5.71 -6.83
C PHE A 103 -24.16 5.46 -6.89
N GLN A 104 -24.64 5.20 -8.10
CA GLN A 104 -26.02 4.82 -8.37
C GLN A 104 -26.04 3.53 -9.17
N LYS A 105 -26.91 2.61 -8.76
CA LYS A 105 -27.20 1.37 -9.49
C LYS A 105 -28.70 1.22 -9.66
N THR A 106 -29.16 1.08 -10.90
CA THR A 106 -30.57 0.88 -11.22
C THR A 106 -30.75 -0.52 -11.79
N LEU A 107 -31.67 -1.30 -11.21
CA LEU A 107 -32.03 -2.64 -11.65
C LEU A 107 -33.49 -2.65 -12.10
N HIS A 108 -33.75 -3.13 -13.32
CA HIS A 108 -35.10 -3.26 -13.86
C HIS A 108 -35.51 -4.72 -13.90
N PHE A 109 -36.49 -5.08 -13.08
CA PHE A 109 -37.11 -6.39 -13.06
C PHE A 109 -38.34 -6.39 -13.94
N HIS A 110 -38.49 -7.37 -14.84
CA HIS A 110 -39.66 -7.48 -15.72
C HIS A 110 -40.59 -8.59 -15.23
N HIS A 111 -41.88 -8.32 -15.07
CA HIS A 111 -42.83 -9.29 -14.53
C HIS A 111 -42.98 -10.53 -15.43
N GLU A 112 -43.15 -10.34 -16.74
CA GLU A 112 -43.33 -11.47 -17.67
C GLU A 112 -42.06 -12.32 -17.85
N LEU A 113 -40.87 -11.71 -17.85
CA LEU A 113 -39.62 -12.47 -17.95
C LEU A 113 -39.25 -13.15 -16.62
N GLY A 114 -39.79 -12.65 -15.50
CA GLY A 114 -39.48 -13.14 -14.16
C GLY A 114 -38.02 -12.92 -13.76
N THR A 115 -37.34 -11.92 -14.34
CA THR A 115 -35.91 -11.67 -14.09
C THR A 115 -35.54 -10.21 -14.25
N ILE A 116 -34.35 -9.84 -13.76
CA ILE A 116 -33.74 -8.54 -14.02
C ILE A 116 -33.26 -8.54 -15.47
N HIS A 117 -33.82 -7.65 -16.27
CA HIS A 117 -33.50 -7.59 -17.70
C HIS A 117 -32.54 -6.46 -18.05
N LYS A 118 -32.32 -5.51 -17.14
CA LYS A 118 -31.41 -4.38 -17.36
C LYS A 118 -30.83 -3.89 -16.04
N ILE A 119 -29.52 -3.65 -16.02
CA ILE A 119 -28.79 -3.04 -14.91
C ILE A 119 -27.98 -1.88 -15.45
N LEU A 120 -28.05 -0.74 -14.78
CA LEU A 120 -27.29 0.48 -15.06
C LEU A 120 -26.50 0.87 -13.81
N ILE A 121 -25.24 1.21 -13.99
CA ILE A 121 -24.36 1.69 -12.92
C ILE A 121 -23.70 2.98 -13.38
N GLU A 122 -23.74 3.98 -12.53
CA GLU A 122 -23.05 5.25 -12.69
C GLU A 122 -22.28 5.53 -11.40
N GLU A 123 -20.98 5.71 -11.53
CA GLU A 123 -20.09 6.03 -10.42
C GLU A 123 -19.19 7.19 -10.78
N HIS A 124 -19.19 8.20 -9.92
CA HIS A 124 -18.23 9.28 -9.95
C HIS A 124 -17.46 9.26 -8.65
N PHE A 125 -16.14 9.28 -8.76
CA PHE A 125 -15.23 9.40 -7.64
C PHE A 125 -14.36 10.62 -7.86
N LYS A 126 -14.19 11.42 -6.81
CA LYS A 126 -13.21 12.49 -6.72
C LYS A 126 -12.44 12.31 -5.42
N GLY A 127 -11.14 12.14 -5.53
CA GLY A 127 -10.23 12.05 -4.39
C GLY A 127 -10.23 13.36 -3.59
N PRO A 128 -9.78 13.32 -2.33
CA PRO A 128 -9.59 14.52 -1.54
C PRO A 128 -8.53 15.41 -2.20
N THR A 129 -8.87 16.67 -2.42
CA THR A 129 -7.95 17.70 -2.93
C THR A 129 -7.02 18.22 -1.82
N THR A 130 -7.42 18.02 -0.57
CA THR A 130 -6.68 18.40 0.64
C THR A 130 -6.87 17.31 1.70
N GLN A 131 -5.77 16.79 2.26
CA GLN A 131 -5.88 15.96 3.47
C GLN A 131 -6.16 16.88 4.65
N SER A 132 -7.20 16.59 5.42
CA SER A 132 -7.27 17.08 6.80
C SER A 132 -6.02 16.56 7.52
N ASN A 133 -5.19 17.46 8.07
CA ASN A 133 -3.94 17.19 8.79
C ASN A 133 -2.65 17.04 7.95
N PHE A 134 -2.66 17.34 6.64
CA PHE A 134 -1.40 17.51 5.92
C PHE A 134 -0.83 18.90 6.22
N ASP A 135 0.14 18.96 7.13
CA ASP A 135 0.99 20.13 7.32
C ASP A 135 2.30 19.86 6.57
N PRO A 136 2.59 20.57 5.47
CA PRO A 136 3.88 20.43 4.78
C PRO A 136 5.07 20.83 5.68
N ASN A 137 4.80 21.48 6.82
CA ASN A 137 5.78 21.83 7.84
C ASN A 137 5.73 20.90 9.06
N TYR A 138 5.01 19.77 9.01
CA TYR A 138 4.95 18.82 10.12
C TYR A 138 6.37 18.37 10.49
N ASN A 139 6.78 18.63 11.74
CA ASN A 139 8.13 18.43 12.28
C ASN A 139 9.26 19.29 11.66
N MET A 140 8.98 20.27 10.80
CA MET A 140 9.99 21.25 10.35
C MET A 140 10.13 22.38 11.39
N ARG A 141 11.37 22.89 11.58
CA ARG A 141 11.58 24.14 12.33
C ARG A 141 10.71 25.22 11.68
N LYS A 142 9.94 25.97 12.48
CA LYS A 142 9.13 27.12 12.04
C LYS A 142 10.03 28.22 11.46
N VAL A 143 10.57 28.02 10.27
CA VAL A 143 11.22 29.06 9.47
C VAL A 143 10.14 29.64 8.59
N LYS A 144 10.07 30.98 8.52
CA LYS A 144 9.16 31.66 7.59
C LYS A 144 9.54 31.21 6.18
N ALA A 145 8.72 30.35 5.58
CA ALA A 145 8.95 29.90 4.22
C ALA A 145 8.90 31.12 3.29
N VAL A 146 9.91 31.27 2.44
CA VAL A 146 9.99 32.38 1.45
C VAL A 146 8.85 32.26 0.43
N ASN A 147 8.30 31.06 0.28
CA ASN A 147 7.03 30.78 -0.38
C ASN A 147 6.11 30.08 0.61
N GLU A 148 4.91 30.61 0.85
CA GLU A 148 3.88 29.84 1.53
C GLU A 148 3.59 28.61 0.65
N PHE A 149 3.89 27.40 1.14
CA PHE A 149 3.26 26.18 0.64
C PHE A 149 1.77 26.18 1.05
N SER A 150 1.05 27.27 0.77
CA SER A 150 -0.38 27.35 0.96
C SER A 150 -1.01 26.53 -0.16
N SER A 151 -1.34 25.28 0.20
CA SER A 151 -1.97 24.26 -0.63
C SER A 151 -1.08 23.70 -1.74
N THR A 152 -0.19 22.78 -1.39
CA THR A 152 0.10 21.67 -2.32
C THR A 152 -1.21 20.89 -2.46
N ALA A 153 -2.08 21.31 -3.39
CA ALA A 153 -3.25 20.54 -3.74
C ALA A 153 -2.73 19.20 -4.29
N TYR A 154 -3.21 18.09 -3.73
CA TYR A 154 -2.96 16.80 -4.38
C TYR A 154 -3.45 16.91 -5.83
N PRO A 155 -2.74 16.31 -6.80
CA PRO A 155 -3.21 16.29 -8.17
C PRO A 155 -4.64 15.77 -8.19
N GLU A 156 -5.52 16.45 -8.93
CA GLU A 156 -6.93 16.10 -8.98
C GLU A 156 -7.06 14.67 -9.51
N MET A 157 -7.49 13.75 -8.65
CA MET A 157 -7.83 12.39 -9.04
C MET A 157 -9.34 12.28 -9.14
N SER A 158 -9.84 12.08 -10.36
CA SER A 158 -11.23 11.72 -10.58
C SER A 158 -11.32 10.45 -11.42
N ALA A 159 -12.35 9.67 -11.16
CA ALA A 159 -12.70 8.50 -11.96
C ALA A 159 -14.20 8.52 -12.22
N ILE A 160 -14.58 8.23 -13.46
CA ILE A 160 -15.98 8.06 -13.87
C ILE A 160 -16.09 6.65 -14.42
N SER A 161 -17.02 5.88 -13.90
CA SER A 161 -17.27 4.50 -14.31
C SER A 161 -18.75 4.34 -14.63
N ASN A 162 -19.03 3.77 -15.80
CA ASN A 162 -20.38 3.47 -16.26
C ASN A 162 -20.47 1.98 -16.60
N GLY A 163 -21.54 1.33 -16.14
CA GLY A 163 -21.80 -0.09 -16.40
C GLY A 163 -23.21 -0.30 -16.94
N LYS A 164 -23.34 -1.15 -17.96
CA LYS A 164 -24.63 -1.58 -18.49
C LYS A 164 -24.63 -3.10 -18.66
N LEU A 165 -25.60 -3.77 -18.04
CA LEU A 165 -25.92 -5.17 -18.31
C LEU A 165 -27.33 -5.24 -18.91
N GLU A 166 -27.47 -5.98 -20.00
CA GLU A 166 -28.75 -6.13 -20.71
C GLU A 166 -29.01 -7.61 -20.97
N PHE A 167 -30.21 -8.04 -20.63
CA PHE A 167 -30.69 -9.38 -20.92
C PHE A 167 -31.06 -9.46 -22.39
N LEU A 168 -30.43 -10.39 -23.11
CA LEU A 168 -30.65 -10.56 -24.55
C LEU A 168 -31.65 -11.68 -24.82
N THR A 169 -31.43 -12.86 -24.24
CA THR A 169 -32.27 -14.04 -24.49
C THR A 169 -32.06 -15.12 -23.42
N ARG A 170 -32.96 -16.09 -23.35
CA ARG A 170 -32.88 -17.26 -22.48
C ARG A 170 -32.54 -18.49 -23.33
N HIS A 171 -31.42 -19.13 -23.01
CA HIS A 171 -31.10 -20.45 -23.55
C HIS A 171 -31.40 -21.52 -22.49
N ARG A 172 -32.05 -22.61 -22.90
CA ARG A 172 -32.15 -23.80 -22.06
C ARG A 172 -30.82 -24.54 -22.15
N ALA A 173 -30.07 -24.60 -21.06
CA ALA A 173 -28.92 -25.47 -20.97
C ALA A 173 -29.40 -26.93 -20.98
N THR A 174 -28.89 -27.73 -21.91
CA THR A 174 -29.17 -29.16 -22.00
C THR A 174 -28.35 -29.97 -21.01
N ASP A 175 -27.20 -29.44 -20.59
CA ASP A 175 -26.26 -30.09 -19.69
C ASP A 175 -26.22 -29.34 -18.36
N LEU A 176 -26.37 -30.08 -17.26
CA LEU A 176 -25.98 -29.58 -15.94
C LEU A 176 -24.46 -29.45 -15.95
N LEU A 177 -23.96 -28.22 -15.83
CA LEU A 177 -22.52 -28.00 -15.69
C LEU A 177 -22.07 -28.64 -14.37
N ASP A 178 -21.34 -29.74 -14.48
CA ASP A 178 -20.73 -30.38 -13.32
C ASP A 178 -19.73 -29.42 -12.68
N LYS A 179 -19.86 -29.25 -11.36
CA LYS A 179 -18.89 -28.49 -10.58
C LYS A 179 -17.51 -29.14 -10.78
N PRO A 180 -16.44 -28.36 -11.06
CA PRO A 180 -15.13 -28.92 -11.30
C PRO A 180 -14.65 -29.73 -10.09
N ILE A 181 -13.98 -30.86 -10.36
CA ILE A 181 -13.42 -31.78 -9.35
C ILE A 181 -12.27 -31.13 -8.56
N THR A 182 -11.75 -30.00 -9.03
CA THR A 182 -10.68 -29.25 -8.35
C THR A 182 -11.17 -28.60 -7.05
N GLU A 183 -10.29 -28.56 -6.04
CA GLU A 183 -10.53 -27.81 -4.81
C GLU A 183 -10.83 -26.33 -5.14
N LEU A 184 -12.02 -25.88 -4.73
CA LEU A 184 -12.44 -24.49 -4.89
C LEU A 184 -12.20 -23.73 -3.61
N VAL A 185 -11.60 -22.56 -3.74
CA VAL A 185 -11.49 -21.59 -2.66
C VAL A 185 -12.86 -20.97 -2.44
N ASN A 186 -13.33 -20.99 -1.19
CA ASN A 186 -14.50 -20.25 -0.75
C ASN A 186 -14.08 -18.85 -0.27
N GLY A 187 -14.77 -17.82 -0.72
CA GLY A 187 -14.53 -16.44 -0.30
C GLY A 187 -15.77 -15.56 -0.44
N THR A 188 -15.58 -14.26 -0.21
CA THR A 188 -16.65 -13.26 -0.32
C THR A 188 -16.55 -12.51 -1.65
N ILE A 189 -17.60 -11.77 -2.02
CA ILE A 189 -17.58 -10.89 -3.19
C ILE A 189 -16.62 -9.70 -3.04
N HIS A 190 -16.18 -9.39 -1.82
CA HIS A 190 -15.24 -8.32 -1.57
C HIS A 190 -13.87 -8.60 -2.24
N VAL A 191 -13.36 -7.59 -2.94
CA VAL A 191 -12.04 -7.59 -3.55
C VAL A 191 -11.03 -7.18 -2.49
N GLN A 192 -10.29 -8.17 -1.98
CA GLN A 192 -9.16 -7.92 -1.10
C GLN A 192 -8.00 -7.30 -1.89
N GLN A 193 -7.18 -6.49 -1.22
CA GLN A 193 -5.94 -6.00 -1.82
C GLN A 193 -5.06 -7.18 -2.20
N PHE A 194 -4.75 -7.31 -3.49
CA PHE A 194 -3.81 -8.30 -4.00
C PHE A 194 -2.50 -7.62 -4.34
N LYS A 195 -1.38 -8.29 -4.03
CA LYS A 195 -0.06 -7.85 -4.47
C LYS A 195 -0.05 -7.88 -6.00
N ARG A 196 0.11 -6.72 -6.65
CA ARG A 196 0.30 -6.65 -8.11
C ARG A 196 1.45 -7.59 -8.49
N LYS A 197 1.24 -8.45 -9.47
CA LYS A 197 2.33 -9.25 -10.03
C LYS A 197 3.42 -8.29 -10.52
N LYS A 198 4.63 -8.44 -9.97
CA LYS A 198 5.79 -7.72 -10.46
C LYS A 198 5.96 -8.07 -11.95
N PRO A 199 6.16 -7.09 -12.86
CA PRO A 199 6.44 -7.38 -14.26
C PRO A 199 7.61 -8.38 -14.35
N LYS A 200 7.49 -9.37 -15.24
CA LYS A 200 8.56 -10.35 -15.50
C LYS A 200 9.68 -9.68 -16.30
N VAL A 201 10.46 -8.82 -15.64
CA VAL A 201 11.69 -8.28 -16.21
C VAL A 201 12.82 -9.26 -15.89
N PRO A 202 13.68 -9.62 -16.86
CA PRO A 202 14.84 -10.46 -16.58
C PRO A 202 15.73 -9.83 -15.51
N VAL A 203 16.08 -10.60 -14.48
CA VAL A 203 16.93 -10.15 -13.35
C VAL A 203 18.24 -9.54 -13.85
N MET A 204 18.86 -10.15 -14.87
CA MET A 204 20.11 -9.65 -15.46
C MET A 204 19.97 -8.23 -16.00
N GLN A 205 18.84 -7.90 -16.61
CA GLN A 205 18.57 -6.55 -17.13
C GLN A 205 18.40 -5.57 -15.97
N LEU A 206 17.62 -5.94 -14.95
CA LEU A 206 17.45 -5.12 -13.74
C LEU A 206 18.79 -4.80 -13.06
N TRP A 207 19.72 -5.76 -13.01
CA TRP A 207 21.07 -5.56 -12.49
C TRP A 207 21.89 -4.56 -13.32
N GLN A 208 21.80 -4.62 -14.65
CA GLN A 208 22.48 -3.69 -15.54
C GLN A 208 21.91 -2.28 -15.41
N ASP A 209 20.58 -2.17 -15.34
CA ASP A 209 19.88 -0.90 -15.16
C ASP A 209 20.23 -0.28 -13.81
N LEU A 210 20.30 -1.09 -12.74
CA LEU A 210 20.72 -0.62 -11.41
C LEU A 210 22.15 -0.05 -11.45
N LYS A 211 23.10 -0.77 -12.05
CA LYS A 211 24.50 -0.29 -12.19
C LYS A 211 24.59 1.00 -13.01
N SER A 212 23.78 1.09 -14.06
CA SER A 212 23.69 2.27 -14.93
C SER A 212 23.12 3.46 -14.16
N ASN A 213 22.07 3.27 -13.36
CA ASN A 213 21.50 4.32 -12.53
C ASN A 213 22.44 4.78 -11.42
N VAL A 214 23.17 3.87 -10.76
CA VAL A 214 24.21 4.24 -9.77
C VAL A 214 25.33 5.04 -10.43
N THR A 215 25.67 4.71 -11.67
CA THR A 215 26.64 5.47 -12.47
C THR A 215 26.10 6.85 -12.85
N CYS A 216 24.83 6.93 -13.28
CA CYS A 216 24.14 8.20 -13.54
C CYS A 216 24.18 9.13 -12.32
N ILE A 217 23.77 8.65 -11.15
CA ILE A 217 23.74 9.47 -9.91
C ILE A 217 25.13 10.04 -9.60
N ARG A 218 26.19 9.27 -9.84
CA ARG A 218 27.57 9.70 -9.58
C ARG A 218 28.08 10.75 -10.58
N GLU A 219 27.68 10.65 -11.85
CA GLU A 219 28.23 11.46 -12.93
C GLU A 219 27.50 12.81 -13.11
N GLU A 220 26.35 12.97 -12.46
CA GLU A 220 25.61 14.23 -12.40
C GLU A 220 26.26 15.23 -11.40
N PRO A 221 26.21 16.54 -11.67
CA PRO A 221 26.83 17.57 -10.82
C PRO A 221 26.16 17.67 -9.43
N GLU A 222 26.90 18.20 -8.44
CA GLU A 222 26.45 18.26 -7.04
C GLU A 222 25.23 19.16 -6.79
N GLU A 223 24.43 18.69 -5.82
CA GLU A 223 23.18 19.20 -5.20
C GLU A 223 22.07 19.71 -6.14
N GLY A 224 20.98 18.93 -6.20
CA GLY A 224 19.71 19.35 -6.80
C GLY A 224 19.52 18.95 -8.26
N SER A 225 20.40 18.13 -8.86
CA SER A 225 20.18 17.61 -10.22
C SER A 225 18.87 16.82 -10.31
N PRO A 226 17.91 17.23 -11.16
CA PRO A 226 16.69 16.47 -11.41
C PRO A 226 16.99 15.08 -12.00
N ILE A 227 18.10 14.96 -12.75
CA ILE A 227 18.52 13.71 -13.38
C ILE A 227 19.05 12.74 -12.32
N ALA A 228 19.89 13.21 -11.39
CA ALA A 228 20.33 12.40 -10.25
C ALA A 228 19.14 11.89 -9.43
N SER A 229 18.16 12.76 -9.16
CA SER A 229 16.93 12.39 -8.45
C SER A 229 16.11 11.35 -9.22
N TYR A 230 15.99 11.49 -10.54
CA TYR A 230 15.32 10.52 -11.41
C TYR A 230 16.02 9.16 -11.39
N CYS A 231 17.35 9.13 -11.54
CA CYS A 231 18.15 7.90 -11.50
C CYS A 231 18.08 7.22 -10.12
N PHE A 232 18.01 8.00 -9.04
CA PHE A 232 17.78 7.49 -7.69
C PHE A 232 16.40 6.82 -7.57
N LEU A 233 15.33 7.49 -7.99
CA LEU A 233 13.97 6.93 -7.98
C LEU A 233 13.88 5.66 -8.83
N LYS A 234 14.54 5.62 -10.00
CA LYS A 234 14.62 4.42 -10.84
C LYS A 234 15.36 3.28 -10.16
N SER A 235 16.41 3.57 -9.38
CA SER A 235 17.09 2.57 -8.56
C SER A 235 16.15 1.97 -7.52
N LEU A 236 15.33 2.79 -6.85
CA LEU A 236 14.31 2.31 -5.90
C LEU A 236 13.25 1.45 -6.57
N GLU A 237 12.77 1.83 -7.75
CA GLU A 237 11.83 1.03 -8.54
C GLU A 237 12.41 -0.34 -8.89
N ILE A 238 13.66 -0.38 -9.36
CA ILE A 238 14.35 -1.64 -9.70
C ILE A 238 14.50 -2.53 -8.47
N MET A 239 14.94 -1.97 -7.34
CA MET A 239 15.09 -2.74 -6.10
C MET A 239 13.75 -3.31 -5.60
N LYS A 240 12.65 -2.57 -5.78
CA LYS A 240 11.29 -3.08 -5.48
C LYS A 240 10.86 -4.21 -6.41
N LEU A 241 11.39 -4.27 -7.63
CA LEU A 241 11.11 -5.33 -8.59
C LEU A 241 11.95 -6.59 -8.38
N LEU A 242 13.15 -6.47 -7.81
CA LEU A 242 14.02 -7.61 -7.56
C LEU A 242 13.40 -8.61 -6.56
N PRO A 243 13.67 -9.92 -6.72
CA PRO A 243 13.48 -10.92 -5.67
C PRO A 243 14.40 -10.67 -4.47
N ASP A 244 13.99 -11.13 -3.29
CA ASP A 244 14.75 -10.95 -2.05
C ASP A 244 16.15 -11.56 -2.14
N GLU A 245 16.32 -12.72 -2.81
CA GLU A 245 17.63 -13.33 -3.00
C GLU A 245 18.57 -12.44 -3.83
N GLU A 246 18.02 -11.67 -4.77
CA GLU A 246 18.80 -10.75 -5.60
C GLU A 246 19.14 -9.47 -4.84
N ILE A 247 18.26 -8.99 -3.95
CA ILE A 247 18.54 -7.85 -3.06
C ILE A 247 19.74 -8.17 -2.15
N VAL A 248 19.81 -9.40 -1.61
CA VAL A 248 20.96 -9.86 -0.82
C VAL A 248 22.24 -9.82 -1.64
N LYS A 249 22.22 -10.35 -2.87
CA LYS A 249 23.38 -10.30 -3.78
C LYS A 249 23.82 -8.88 -4.11
N VAL A 250 22.88 -7.95 -4.29
CA VAL A 250 23.19 -6.52 -4.49
C VAL A 250 23.90 -5.95 -3.26
N ALA A 251 23.40 -6.25 -2.06
CA ALA A 251 24.03 -5.82 -0.81
C ALA A 251 25.46 -6.37 -0.67
N ASP A 252 25.65 -7.66 -0.91
CA ASP A 252 26.97 -8.30 -0.87
C ASP A 252 27.93 -7.68 -1.89
N PHE A 253 27.46 -7.40 -3.11
CA PHE A 253 28.27 -6.77 -4.15
C PHE A 253 28.77 -5.40 -3.70
N TYR A 254 27.87 -4.49 -3.28
CA TYR A 254 28.24 -3.12 -2.96
C TYR A 254 28.89 -2.94 -1.59
N PHE A 255 28.49 -3.69 -0.57
CA PHE A 255 28.98 -3.50 0.80
C PHE A 255 30.14 -4.42 1.20
N ILE A 256 30.33 -5.56 0.51
CA ILE A 256 31.41 -6.51 0.81
C ILE A 256 32.44 -6.58 -0.32
N GLN A 257 31.99 -6.83 -1.55
CA GLN A 257 32.90 -7.16 -2.66
C GLN A 257 33.56 -5.92 -3.27
N LEU A 258 32.84 -4.81 -3.32
CA LEU A 258 33.32 -3.57 -3.91
C LEU A 258 34.43 -2.97 -3.04
N LYS A 259 35.67 -2.97 -3.55
CA LYS A 259 36.81 -2.41 -2.81
C LYS A 259 36.74 -0.87 -2.81
N PRO A 260 36.69 -0.20 -1.65
CA PRO A 260 36.50 1.26 -1.55
C PRO A 260 37.77 2.07 -1.87
N LEU A 261 38.87 1.43 -2.28
CA LEU A 261 40.14 2.09 -2.60
C LEU A 261 40.04 3.02 -3.82
N LEU A 262 39.05 2.80 -4.69
CA LEU A 262 38.74 3.69 -5.80
C LEU A 262 37.62 4.64 -5.38
N MET A 263 37.79 5.94 -5.60
CA MET A 263 36.77 6.97 -5.27
C MET A 263 35.39 6.63 -5.86
N ARG A 264 35.38 6.18 -7.12
CA ARG A 264 34.17 5.70 -7.80
C ARG A 264 33.41 4.61 -7.02
N ASN A 265 34.14 3.71 -6.37
CA ASN A 265 33.55 2.63 -5.60
C ASN A 265 33.03 3.12 -4.24
N LYS A 266 33.74 4.06 -3.62
CA LYS A 266 33.29 4.72 -2.40
C LYS A 266 31.94 5.41 -2.61
N GLU A 267 31.82 6.24 -3.65
CA GLU A 267 30.59 6.94 -4.02
C GLU A 267 29.44 5.97 -4.33
N ALA A 268 29.72 4.90 -5.10
CA ALA A 268 28.72 3.88 -5.39
C ALA A 268 28.20 3.19 -4.11
N THR A 269 29.09 2.96 -3.13
CA THR A 269 28.72 2.37 -1.84
C THR A 269 27.83 3.32 -1.04
N GLU A 270 28.16 4.60 -1.02
CA GLU A 270 27.37 5.64 -0.34
C GLU A 270 25.97 5.80 -0.97
N ILE A 271 25.88 5.85 -2.30
CA ILE A 271 24.60 5.86 -3.03
C ILE A 271 23.75 4.64 -2.67
N MET A 272 24.37 3.45 -2.57
CA MET A 272 23.63 2.24 -2.24
C MET A 272 23.18 2.18 -0.78
N VAL A 273 23.89 2.81 0.17
CA VAL A 273 23.34 3.02 1.52
C VAL A 273 22.07 3.86 1.46
N ASP A 274 22.03 4.90 0.62
CA ASP A 274 20.82 5.72 0.46
C ASP A 274 19.67 4.96 -0.18
N VAL A 275 19.95 4.15 -1.19
CA VAL A 275 18.93 3.30 -1.84
C VAL A 275 18.36 2.31 -0.84
N PHE A 276 19.20 1.59 -0.08
CA PHE A 276 18.73 0.63 0.93
C PHE A 276 18.00 1.31 2.10
N GLY A 277 18.48 2.48 2.53
CA GLY A 277 17.86 3.29 3.59
C GLY A 277 16.46 3.77 3.19
N ALA A 278 16.33 4.31 1.98
CA ALA A 278 15.07 4.82 1.45
C ALA A 278 14.05 3.72 1.10
N LEU A 279 14.49 2.48 0.83
CA LEU A 279 13.57 1.34 0.68
C LEU A 279 12.84 1.01 1.98
N GLY A 280 13.52 1.16 3.12
CA GLY A 280 12.92 1.03 4.45
C GLY A 280 12.33 -0.34 4.81
N THR A 281 12.47 -1.36 3.95
CA THR A 281 11.94 -2.70 4.18
C THR A 281 12.68 -3.43 5.30
N GLU A 282 12.03 -4.41 5.94
CA GLU A 282 12.65 -5.22 6.98
C GLU A 282 13.96 -5.89 6.50
N LEU A 283 13.95 -6.47 5.29
CA LEU A 283 15.13 -7.09 4.68
C LEU A 283 16.26 -6.08 4.49
N THR A 284 15.99 -4.91 3.93
CA THR A 284 17.04 -3.90 3.68
C THR A 284 17.60 -3.34 4.97
N GLN A 285 16.77 -3.14 5.99
CA GLN A 285 17.24 -2.74 7.32
C GLN A 285 18.08 -3.82 8.00
N HIS A 286 17.73 -5.11 7.87
CA HIS A 286 18.54 -6.22 8.37
C HIS A 286 19.92 -6.23 7.70
N LEU A 287 19.97 -6.10 6.36
CA LEU A 287 21.22 -6.05 5.60
C LEU A 287 22.07 -4.85 5.99
N LEU A 288 21.47 -3.67 6.20
CA LEU A 288 22.20 -2.48 6.67
C LEU A 288 22.77 -2.69 8.08
N ALA A 289 22.03 -3.31 8.99
CA ALA A 289 22.53 -3.63 10.33
C ALA A 289 23.74 -4.57 10.28
N GLU A 290 23.65 -5.64 9.49
CA GLU A 290 24.69 -6.65 9.36
C GLU A 290 25.94 -6.13 8.63
N LYS A 291 25.74 -5.50 7.46
CA LYS A 291 26.82 -5.14 6.54
C LYS A 291 27.45 -3.78 6.82
N ILE A 292 26.78 -2.89 7.57
CA ILE A 292 27.28 -1.55 7.88
C ILE A 292 27.57 -1.39 9.37
N LEU A 293 26.57 -1.54 10.24
CA LEU A 293 26.72 -1.27 11.68
C LEU A 293 27.60 -2.32 12.38
N ARG A 294 27.41 -3.60 12.05
CA ARG A 294 28.11 -4.73 12.65
C ARG A 294 29.31 -5.22 11.84
N ALA A 295 29.72 -4.47 10.81
CA ALA A 295 30.85 -4.85 9.98
C ALA A 295 32.18 -4.80 10.77
N ASN A 296 33.03 -5.81 10.58
CA ASN A 296 34.38 -5.87 11.18
C ASN A 296 35.24 -4.63 10.87
N ARG A 297 34.96 -3.93 9.78
CA ARG A 297 35.60 -2.66 9.37
C ARG A 297 34.53 -1.64 9.00
N ALA A 298 33.67 -1.34 9.97
CA ALA A 298 32.57 -0.42 9.77
C ALA A 298 33.07 1.00 9.43
N ASN A 299 32.55 1.54 8.34
CA ASN A 299 32.97 2.81 7.77
C ASN A 299 32.16 3.97 8.43
N PRO A 300 32.81 4.93 9.10
CA PRO A 300 32.13 6.05 9.76
C PRO A 300 31.19 6.83 8.82
N THR A 301 31.59 7.06 7.57
CA THR A 301 30.77 7.80 6.59
C THR A 301 29.46 7.07 6.30
N LEU A 302 29.52 5.75 6.13
CA LEU A 302 28.33 4.93 5.86
C LEU A 302 27.41 4.85 7.07
N ILE A 303 27.97 4.77 8.29
CA ILE A 303 27.19 4.79 9.53
C ILE A 303 26.43 6.11 9.65
N VAL A 304 27.12 7.26 9.51
CA VAL A 304 26.47 8.58 9.60
C VAL A 304 25.35 8.72 8.57
N ARG A 305 25.60 8.28 7.33
CA ARG A 305 24.62 8.33 6.25
C ARG A 305 23.39 7.47 6.58
N LEU A 306 23.59 6.26 7.11
CA LEU A 306 22.52 5.41 7.60
C LEU A 306 21.73 6.04 8.75
N MET A 307 22.40 6.72 9.69
CA MET A 307 21.71 7.42 10.79
C MET A 307 20.73 8.47 10.27
N THR A 308 21.07 9.20 9.19
CA THR A 308 20.15 10.16 8.56
C THR A 308 18.86 9.48 8.08
N HIS A 309 18.96 8.29 7.46
CA HIS A 309 17.78 7.53 7.04
C HIS A 309 16.96 7.04 8.22
N ILE A 310 17.60 6.49 9.26
CA ILE A 310 16.91 6.02 10.46
C ILE A 310 16.16 7.16 11.14
N VAL A 311 16.77 8.34 11.25
CA VAL A 311 16.12 9.54 11.81
C VAL A 311 14.96 10.01 10.94
N GLY A 312 15.06 9.89 9.61
CA GLY A 312 14.01 10.27 8.66
C GLY A 312 12.81 9.31 8.57
N MET A 313 12.90 8.08 9.08
CA MET A 313 11.78 7.14 9.09
C MET A 313 10.67 7.55 10.07
N ASP A 314 9.40 7.35 9.68
CA ASP A 314 8.24 7.62 10.55
C ASP A 314 8.04 6.55 11.63
N GLU A 315 8.34 5.30 11.29
CA GLU A 315 8.21 4.12 12.16
C GLU A 315 9.55 3.78 12.84
N PRO A 316 9.53 3.10 14.00
CA PRO A 316 10.77 2.60 14.60
C PRO A 316 11.47 1.60 13.66
N PRO A 317 12.82 1.62 13.59
CA PRO A 317 13.55 0.66 12.78
C PRO A 317 13.43 -0.76 13.37
N VAL A 318 13.77 -1.75 12.55
CA VAL A 318 13.79 -3.16 12.97
C VAL A 318 14.72 -3.36 14.17
N GLU A 319 14.37 -4.35 15.00
CA GLU A 319 15.08 -4.61 16.27
C GLU A 319 16.61 -4.77 16.09
N ASN A 320 17.05 -5.37 14.99
CA ASN A 320 18.49 -5.55 14.71
C ASN A 320 19.26 -4.23 14.57
N ILE A 321 18.65 -3.20 13.97
CA ILE A 321 19.22 -1.85 13.90
C ILE A 321 19.28 -1.25 15.30
N THR A 322 18.18 -1.33 16.06
CA THR A 322 18.10 -0.80 17.43
C THR A 322 19.16 -1.42 18.34
N ILE A 323 19.27 -2.75 18.34
CA ILE A 323 20.29 -3.48 19.12
C ILE A 323 21.70 -3.09 18.67
N ALA A 324 21.95 -2.97 17.36
CA ALA A 324 23.26 -2.57 16.86
C ALA A 324 23.62 -1.14 17.31
N MET A 325 22.67 -0.22 17.29
CA MET A 325 22.87 1.15 17.77
C MET A 325 23.10 1.20 19.29
N GLU A 326 22.33 0.46 20.08
CA GLU A 326 22.55 0.34 21.53
C GLU A 326 23.95 -0.23 21.84
N ASP A 327 24.36 -1.28 21.12
CA ASP A 327 25.69 -1.86 21.28
C ASP A 327 26.79 -0.84 20.94
N ILE A 328 26.65 -0.07 19.84
CA ILE A 328 27.59 1.00 19.50
C ILE A 328 27.62 2.08 20.59
N CYS A 329 26.46 2.50 21.12
CA CYS A 329 26.40 3.58 22.10
C CYS A 329 26.89 3.17 23.50
N PHE A 330 26.59 1.95 23.93
CA PHE A 330 26.70 1.52 25.33
C PHE A 330 27.71 0.40 25.59
N LYS A 331 28.31 -0.20 24.54
CA LYS A 331 29.28 -1.31 24.67
C LYS A 331 30.57 -1.01 23.90
N PRO A 332 31.36 -0.01 24.35
CA PRO A 332 32.58 0.42 23.67
C PRO A 332 33.63 -0.67 23.47
N GLU A 333 33.62 -1.69 24.32
CA GLU A 333 34.50 -2.85 24.22
C GLU A 333 34.25 -3.72 22.98
N LYS A 334 33.07 -3.60 22.34
CA LYS A 334 32.71 -4.39 21.15
C LYS A 334 33.14 -3.74 19.84
N PHE A 335 33.53 -2.46 19.85
CA PHE A 335 33.76 -1.69 18.64
C PHE A 335 35.16 -1.04 18.64
N PRO A 336 35.73 -0.75 17.46
CA PRO A 336 37.01 -0.07 17.37
C PRO A 336 36.98 1.32 18.03
N SER A 337 38.10 1.73 18.64
CA SER A 337 38.21 3.03 19.36
C SER A 337 37.86 4.24 18.49
N TYR A 338 38.21 4.21 17.20
CA TYR A 338 37.92 5.30 16.26
C TYR A 338 36.43 5.62 16.15
N MET A 339 35.53 4.71 16.54
CA MET A 339 34.09 4.98 16.54
C MET A 339 33.65 5.95 17.63
N TYR A 340 34.46 6.05 18.69
CA TYR A 340 34.24 6.91 19.85
C TYR A 340 35.07 8.20 19.75
N GLU A 341 35.82 8.36 18.67
CA GLU A 341 36.58 9.56 18.35
C GLU A 341 35.76 10.49 17.44
N GLY A 342 35.72 11.79 17.78
CA GLY A 342 34.98 12.80 17.02
C GLY A 342 33.45 12.70 17.15
N ASP A 343 32.73 13.05 16.09
CA ASP A 343 31.27 13.21 16.12
C ASP A 343 30.48 11.91 15.86
N LEU A 344 31.14 10.80 15.51
CA LEU A 344 30.43 9.59 15.09
C LEU A 344 29.54 9.03 16.20
N HIS A 345 30.11 8.77 17.38
CA HIS A 345 29.38 8.26 18.53
C HIS A 345 28.23 9.19 18.93
N ASN A 346 28.48 10.51 18.95
CA ASN A 346 27.45 11.51 19.24
C ASN A 346 26.28 11.45 18.24
N ARG A 347 26.55 11.26 16.95
CA ARG A 347 25.51 11.14 15.91
C ARG A 347 24.69 9.86 16.06
N VAL A 348 25.32 8.74 16.42
CA VAL A 348 24.61 7.49 16.69
C VAL A 348 23.75 7.63 17.95
N LEU A 349 24.26 8.27 19.01
CA LEU A 349 23.51 8.53 20.24
C LEU A 349 22.29 9.43 20.00
N LEU A 350 22.44 10.48 19.20
CA LEU A 350 21.33 11.35 18.80
C LEU A 350 20.28 10.59 17.98
N ALA A 351 20.72 9.76 17.02
CA ALA A 351 19.81 8.91 16.26
C ALA A 351 19.09 7.90 17.15
N LEU A 352 19.76 7.34 18.17
CA LEU A 352 19.16 6.44 19.14
C LEU A 352 18.08 7.12 19.98
N GLY A 353 18.27 8.40 20.32
CA GLY A 353 17.21 9.22 20.92
C GLY A 353 15.98 9.38 20.01
N SER A 354 16.18 9.58 18.71
CA SER A 354 15.08 9.58 17.73
C SER A 354 14.36 8.23 17.66
N VAL A 355 15.11 7.12 17.72
CA VAL A 355 14.54 5.77 17.76
C VAL A 355 13.71 5.55 19.03
N ALA A 356 14.20 5.97 20.21
CA ALA A 356 13.45 5.88 21.47
C ALA A 356 12.12 6.65 21.40
N HIS A 357 12.11 7.86 20.81
CA HIS A 357 10.88 8.61 20.58
C HIS A 357 9.89 7.87 19.68
N LYS A 358 10.37 7.22 18.61
CA LYS A 358 9.53 6.43 17.69
C LYS A 358 8.98 5.17 18.34
N LEU A 359 9.80 4.47 19.13
CA LEU A 359 9.37 3.32 19.93
C LEU A 359 8.25 3.71 20.90
N SER A 360 8.40 4.83 21.60
CA SER A 360 7.37 5.37 22.50
C SER A 360 6.07 5.67 21.75
N LYS A 361 6.13 6.35 20.60
CA LYS A 361 4.96 6.61 19.73
C LYS A 361 4.28 5.33 19.24
N ALA A 362 5.05 4.27 18.99
CA ALA A 362 4.55 2.97 18.57
C ALA A 362 4.01 2.11 19.72
N GLY A 363 3.97 2.64 20.96
CA GLY A 363 3.49 1.93 22.15
C GLY A 363 4.52 1.03 22.83
N GLN A 364 5.79 1.04 22.38
CA GLN A 364 6.89 0.31 22.99
C GLN A 364 7.58 1.16 24.06
N THR A 365 6.80 1.60 25.05
CA THR A 365 7.24 2.56 26.08
C THR A 365 8.35 2.02 26.95
N ASP A 366 8.30 0.74 27.34
CA ASP A 366 9.30 0.14 28.23
C ASP A 366 10.69 0.17 27.60
N LYS A 367 10.77 -0.20 26.32
CA LYS A 367 12.03 -0.19 25.56
C LYS A 367 12.55 1.22 25.35
N ALA A 368 11.67 2.17 25.03
CA ALA A 368 12.04 3.57 24.91
C ALA A 368 12.62 4.13 26.22
N THR A 369 11.97 3.84 27.35
CA THR A 369 12.42 4.27 28.68
C THR A 369 13.75 3.61 29.06
N GLU A 370 13.96 2.32 28.75
CA GLU A 370 15.25 1.64 28.97
C GLU A 370 16.39 2.38 28.25
N ILE A 371 16.20 2.70 26.97
CA ILE A 371 17.19 3.42 26.16
C ILE A 371 17.48 4.78 26.77
N ILE A 372 16.45 5.58 27.08
CA ILE A 372 16.63 6.93 27.65
C ILE A 372 17.32 6.88 29.01
N ASN A 373 16.97 5.93 29.87
CA ASN A 373 17.63 5.77 31.18
C ASN A 373 19.13 5.46 31.02
N ARG A 374 19.51 4.64 30.04
CA ARG A 374 20.93 4.41 29.75
C ARG A 374 21.63 5.68 29.26
N VAL A 375 20.98 6.49 28.43
CA VAL A 375 21.51 7.78 28.01
C VAL A 375 21.67 8.73 29.21
N HIS A 376 20.66 8.85 30.08
CA HIS A 376 20.72 9.67 31.30
C HIS A 376 21.87 9.26 32.22
N ASN A 377 22.04 7.94 32.43
CA ASN A 377 23.16 7.41 33.21
C ASN A 377 24.52 7.78 32.61
N MET A 378 24.67 7.80 31.28
CA MET A 378 25.92 8.22 30.63
C MET A 378 26.27 9.69 30.90
N ILE A 379 25.26 10.56 31.04
CA ILE A 379 25.46 12.00 31.27
C ILE A 379 25.35 12.40 32.76
N GLY A 380 25.27 11.41 33.67
CA GLY A 380 25.21 11.63 35.11
C GLY A 380 23.89 12.22 35.62
N LEU A 381 22.81 12.10 34.84
CA LEU A 381 21.46 12.42 35.29
C LEU A 381 20.87 11.16 35.93
N HIS A 382 20.51 11.25 37.22
CA HIS A 382 19.89 10.17 37.99
C HIS A 382 18.42 10.46 38.26
#